data_AF-A0A4R6CQS5-F1
#
_entry.id   AF-A0A4R6CQS5-F1
#
_cell.length_a   1.000
_cell.length_b   1.000
_cell.length_c   1.000
_cell.angle_alpha   90.00
_cell.angle_beta   90.00
_cell.angle_gamma   90.00
#
_symmetry.space_group_name_H-M   'P 1'
#
loop_
_entity.id
_entity.type
_entity.pdbx_description
1 polymer ?
#
loop_
_entity_poly.entity_id
_entity_poly.type
_entity_poly.pdbx_seq_one_letter_code
_entity_poly.pdbx_strand_id
1 'polypeptide(L)'
;MKVIDKRTKKTNEDYKYGDILMCWDNDPDEYNLFRISTFYDSYYEQDRCIVVTIHSSSDNEAKTWEGLFDSPKEAARDLKNSYNHAEKVNAYIVITD
;
A
#
# COMPACT_ATOMS: atom_id res chain seq x y z
N MET A 1 6.11 -11.22 -9.60
CA MET A 1 5.49 -11.30 -8.25
C MET A 1 4.14 -11.99 -8.41
N LYS A 2 3.83 -13.03 -7.64
CA LYS A 2 2.49 -13.65 -7.66
C LYS A 2 2.02 -13.76 -6.22
N VAL A 3 1.00 -12.98 -5.86
CA VAL A 3 0.51 -12.90 -4.49
C VAL A 3 -0.99 -12.72 -4.50
N ILE A 4 -1.72 -13.76 -4.10
CA ILE A 4 -3.10 -13.62 -3.60
C ILE A 4 -3.26 -14.62 -2.45
N ASP A 5 -3.13 -14.15 -1.20
CA ASP A 5 -3.64 -14.88 -0.04
C ASP A 5 -4.92 -14.20 0.47
N LYS A 6 -6.07 -14.85 0.25
CA LYS A 6 -7.40 -14.38 0.68
C LYS A 6 -7.74 -14.77 2.13
N ARG A 7 -6.80 -15.34 2.89
CA ARG A 7 -7.09 -15.86 4.23
C ARG A 7 -7.12 -14.75 5.27
N THR A 8 -8.29 -14.63 5.88
CA THR A 8 -8.65 -13.77 7.02
C THR A 8 -8.72 -12.28 6.69
N LYS A 9 -9.86 -11.86 6.12
CA LYS A 9 -10.32 -10.47 6.19
C LYS A 9 -10.46 -10.08 7.66
N LYS A 10 -9.41 -9.53 8.26
CA LYS A 10 -9.54 -8.80 9.52
C LYS A 10 -10.18 -7.46 9.18
N THR A 11 -11.50 -7.44 9.18
CA THR A 11 -12.33 -6.29 8.81
C THR A 11 -12.21 -5.11 9.78
N ASN A 12 -11.51 -5.25 10.91
CA ASN A 12 -11.49 -4.28 12.00
C ASN A 12 -10.11 -4.02 12.64
N GLU A 13 -8.99 -4.46 12.04
CA GLU A 13 -7.69 -4.01 12.55
C GLU A 13 -7.33 -2.66 11.94
N ASP A 14 -7.06 -1.67 12.80
CA ASP A 14 -6.50 -0.38 12.42
C ASP A 14 -5.32 -0.57 11.45
N TYR A 15 -5.23 0.30 10.45
CA TYR A 15 -4.11 0.31 9.52
C TYR A 15 -2.80 0.52 10.28
N LYS A 16 -1.77 -0.25 9.94
CA LYS A 16 -0.45 -0.17 10.53
C LYS A 16 0.64 -0.15 9.46
N TYR A 17 1.84 0.28 9.86
CA TYR A 17 3.02 0.17 9.00
C TYR A 17 3.26 -1.28 8.59
N GLY A 18 3.58 -1.49 7.31
CA GLY A 18 3.73 -2.79 6.69
C GLY A 18 2.44 -3.37 6.10
N ASP A 19 1.26 -2.79 6.39
CA ASP A 19 0.04 -3.20 5.72
C ASP A 19 0.12 -2.93 4.21
N ILE A 20 -0.46 -3.83 3.43
CA ILE A 20 -0.50 -3.76 1.98
C ILE A 20 -1.96 -3.61 1.54
N LEU A 21 -2.20 -2.66 0.65
CA LEU A 21 -3.49 -2.45 0.01
C LEU A 21 -3.37 -2.81 -1.47
N MET A 22 -4.33 -3.59 -1.95
CA MET A 22 -4.58 -3.83 -3.36
C MET A 22 -5.65 -2.85 -3.83
N CYS A 23 -5.33 -2.09 -4.87
CA CYS A 23 -6.14 -0.99 -5.37
C CYS A 23 -6.39 -1.14 -6.87
N TRP A 24 -7.60 -0.90 -7.33
CA TRP A 24 -7.98 -0.96 -8.75
C TRP A 24 -9.21 -0.08 -9.03
N ASP A 25 -9.40 0.30 -10.29
CA ASP A 25 -10.54 1.13 -10.71
C ASP A 25 -11.68 0.28 -11.28
N ASN A 26 -11.46 -0.36 -12.41
CA ASN A 26 -12.51 -1.10 -13.13
C ASN A 26 -12.21 -2.60 -13.20
N ASP A 27 -10.97 -2.98 -13.45
CA ASP A 27 -10.54 -4.37 -13.61
C ASP A 27 -9.66 -4.81 -12.43
N PRO A 28 -10.07 -5.81 -11.63
CA PRO A 28 -9.27 -6.33 -10.53
C PRO A 28 -7.97 -7.03 -11.00
N ASP A 29 -7.83 -7.41 -12.27
CA ASP A 29 -6.59 -7.96 -12.81
C ASP A 29 -5.55 -6.86 -13.12
N GLU A 30 -5.98 -5.61 -13.30
CA GLU A 30 -5.12 -4.43 -13.49
C GLU A 30 -4.90 -3.66 -12.18
N TYR A 31 -4.42 -4.37 -11.15
CA TYR A 31 -4.29 -3.81 -9.81
C TYR A 31 -2.92 -3.20 -9.52
N ASN A 32 -2.90 -2.26 -8.58
CA ASN A 32 -1.70 -1.76 -7.93
C ASN A 32 -1.62 -2.30 -6.51
N LEU A 33 -0.40 -2.58 -6.04
CA LEU A 33 -0.13 -2.88 -4.63
C LEU A 33 0.65 -1.75 -3.99
N PHE A 34 0.14 -1.29 -2.86
CA PHE A 34 0.71 -0.21 -2.06
C PHE A 34 1.04 -0.69 -0.67
N ARG A 35 2.25 -0.40 -0.18
CA ARG A 35 2.67 -0.67 1.19
C ARG A 35 2.72 0.61 2.00
N ILE A 36 2.01 0.65 3.13
CA ILE A 36 2.13 1.73 4.10
C ILE A 36 3.46 1.58 4.82
N SER A 37 4.30 2.61 4.78
CA SER A 37 5.67 2.58 5.32
C SER A 37 5.95 3.83 6.14
N THR A 38 7.10 3.83 6.82
CA THR A 38 7.63 5.00 7.53
C THR A 38 8.87 5.50 6.82
N PHE A 39 9.09 6.80 6.87
CA PHE A 39 10.30 7.48 6.41
C PHE A 39 10.71 8.50 7.46
N TYR A 40 11.99 8.51 7.82
CA TYR A 40 12.53 9.53 8.72
C TYR A 40 12.83 10.80 7.92
N ASP A 41 12.06 11.86 8.18
CA ASP A 41 12.26 13.18 7.59
C ASP A 41 13.32 13.94 8.39
N SER A 42 14.54 14.00 7.84
CA SER A 42 15.67 14.67 8.50
C SER A 42 15.53 16.18 8.60
N TYR A 43 14.68 16.81 7.78
CA TYR A 43 14.48 18.27 7.83
C TYR A 43 13.62 18.66 9.03
N TYR A 44 12.60 17.85 9.35
CA TYR A 44 11.73 18.06 10.51
C TYR A 44 12.08 17.18 11.72
N GLU A 45 13.13 16.37 11.61
CA GLU A 45 13.62 15.42 12.63
C GLU A 45 12.53 14.46 13.17
N GLN A 46 11.65 13.97 12.31
CA GLN A 46 10.52 13.13 12.71
C GLN A 46 10.20 12.03 11.70
N ASP A 47 9.62 10.93 12.17
CA ASP A 47 9.07 9.88 11.31
C ASP A 47 7.76 10.35 10.65
N ARG A 48 7.65 10.15 9.34
CA ARG A 48 6.45 10.42 8.53
C ARG A 48 5.92 9.14 7.92
N CYS A 49 4.60 9.04 7.82
CA CYS A 49 3.97 7.96 7.12
C CYS A 49 4.03 8.22 5.60
N ILE A 50 4.44 7.22 4.83
CA ILE A 50 4.49 7.27 3.38
C ILE A 50 3.79 6.03 2.79
N VAL A 51 3.47 6.09 1.51
CA VAL A 51 2.98 4.93 0.76
C VAL A 51 3.98 4.61 -0.35
N VAL A 52 4.33 3.33 -0.46
CA VAL A 52 5.27 2.84 -1.48
C VAL A 52 4.52 1.91 -2.43
N THR A 53 4.59 2.19 -3.73
CA THR A 53 4.14 1.29 -4.79
C THR A 53 5.10 0.10 -4.86
N ILE A 54 4.60 -1.09 -4.52
CA ILE A 54 5.38 -2.35 -4.59
C ILE A 54 5.04 -3.17 -5.84
N HIS A 55 3.94 -2.84 -6.50
CA HIS A 55 3.56 -3.35 -7.81
C HIS A 55 2.62 -2.34 -8.47
N SER A 56 2.81 -2.10 -9.77
CA SER A 56 1.84 -1.41 -10.61
C SER A 56 1.59 -2.23 -11.87
N SER A 57 0.33 -2.20 -12.34
CA SER A 57 -0.07 -2.85 -13.60
C SER A 57 0.45 -2.10 -14.83
N SER A 58 0.73 -0.80 -14.69
CA SER A 58 1.20 0.08 -15.78
C SER A 58 2.71 0.29 -15.80
N ASP A 59 3.39 0.00 -14.68
CA ASP A 59 4.82 0.29 -14.52
C ASP A 59 5.44 -0.68 -13.50
N ASN A 60 6.61 -1.23 -13.84
CA ASN A 60 7.35 -2.13 -12.95
C ASN A 60 8.30 -1.40 -11.99
N GLU A 61 8.36 -0.08 -12.03
CA GLU A 61 9.19 0.71 -11.11
C GLU A 61 8.56 0.87 -9.73
N ALA A 62 9.37 0.65 -8.69
CA ALA A 62 9.00 0.99 -7.32
C ALA A 62 9.03 2.53 -7.15
N LYS A 63 7.89 3.12 -6.82
CA LYS A 63 7.72 4.58 -6.65
C LYS A 63 7.11 4.87 -5.29
N THR A 64 7.48 6.00 -4.71
CA THR A 64 6.76 6.54 -3.55
C THR A 64 5.53 7.27 -4.06
N TRP A 65 4.38 7.02 -3.45
CA TRP A 65 3.18 7.81 -3.68
C TRP A 65 3.44 9.27 -3.33
N GLU A 66 2.90 10.20 -4.11
CA GLU A 66 3.05 11.64 -3.87
C GLU A 66 2.23 12.04 -2.64
N GLY A 67 2.75 11.79 -1.44
CA GLY A 67 2.08 12.12 -0.18
C GLY A 67 2.90 11.78 1.07
N LEU A 68 2.96 12.74 1.99
CA LEU A 68 3.38 12.52 3.38
C LEU A 68 2.13 12.56 4.25
N PHE A 69 1.97 11.55 5.09
CA PHE A 69 0.79 11.38 5.94
C PHE A 69 1.21 11.40 7.41
N ASP A 70 0.27 11.79 8.28
CA ASP A 70 0.54 11.83 9.71
C ASP A 70 0.29 10.45 10.37
N SER A 71 -0.44 9.54 9.70
CA SER A 71 -0.63 8.18 10.19
C SER A 71 -0.97 7.17 9.08
N PRO A 72 -0.79 5.86 9.34
CA PRO A 72 -1.26 4.78 8.45
C PRO A 72 -2.73 4.88 8.07
N LYS A 73 -3.58 5.35 8.98
CA LYS A 73 -5.02 5.50 8.73
C LYS A 73 -5.30 6.57 7.67
N GLU A 74 -4.54 7.66 7.69
CA GLU A 74 -4.69 8.72 6.70
C GLU A 74 -4.19 8.28 5.33
N ALA A 75 -3.04 7.61 5.28
CA ALA A 75 -2.50 7.01 4.06
C ALA A 75 -3.49 6.02 3.41
N ALA A 76 -4.10 5.15 4.22
CA ALA A 76 -5.11 4.21 3.73
C ALA A 76 -6.40 4.89 3.24
N ARG A 77 -6.79 5.99 3.89
CA ARG A 77 -7.95 6.79 3.46
C ARG A 77 -7.68 7.49 2.14
N ASP A 78 -6.46 8.01 1.94
CA ASP A 78 -6.05 8.63 0.68
C ASP A 78 -6.16 7.63 -0.48
N LEU A 79 -5.54 6.45 -0.35
CA LEU A 79 -5.64 5.38 -1.34
C LEU A 79 -7.08 4.96 -1.64
N LYS A 80 -7.96 4.91 -0.63
CA LYS A 80 -9.38 4.61 -0.82
C LYS A 80 -10.14 5.70 -1.58
N ASN A 81 -9.68 6.93 -1.53
CA ASN A 81 -10.28 8.04 -2.27
C ASN A 81 -9.71 8.16 -3.69
N SER A 82 -8.50 7.63 -3.93
CA SER A 82 -7.84 7.66 -5.24
C SER A 82 -8.25 6.53 -6.18
N TYR A 83 -8.88 5.47 -5.66
CA TYR A 83 -9.30 4.29 -6.43
C TYR A 83 -10.75 3.94 -6.15
N ASN A 84 -11.46 3.40 -7.16
CA ASN A 84 -12.83 2.90 -6.94
C ASN A 84 -12.86 1.76 -5.92
N HIS A 85 -11.80 0.94 -5.89
CA HIS A 85 -11.65 -0.19 -4.99
C HIS A 85 -10.28 -0.18 -4.33
N ALA A 86 -10.27 -0.38 -3.01
CA ALA A 86 -9.05 -0.55 -2.23
C ALA A 86 -9.32 -1.52 -1.07
N GLU A 87 -8.61 -2.64 -1.05
CA GLU A 87 -8.73 -3.65 0.01
C GLU A 87 -7.38 -3.97 0.64
N LYS A 88 -7.38 -4.18 1.96
CA LYS A 88 -6.20 -4.66 2.69
C LYS A 88 -5.99 -6.14 2.36
N VAL A 89 -4.79 -6.49 1.90
CA VAL A 89 -4.40 -7.85 1.53
C VAL A 89 -3.21 -8.32 2.33
N ASN A 90 -3.13 -9.63 2.55
CA ASN A 90 -1.89 -10.25 3.01
C ASN A 90 -1.00 -10.49 1.79
N ALA A 91 0.22 -9.94 1.83
CA ALA A 91 1.19 -10.13 0.77
C ALA A 91 2.55 -10.57 1.31
N TYR A 92 3.16 -11.52 0.60
CA TYR A 92 4.49 -12.04 0.91
C TYR A 92 5.39 -11.86 -0.31
N ILE A 93 6.63 -11.43 -0.09
CA ILE A 93 7.63 -11.34 -1.15
C ILE A 93 8.23 -12.73 -1.32
N VAL A 94 8.11 -13.30 -2.51
CA VAL A 94 8.83 -14.51 -2.91
C VAL A 94 10.08 -14.07 -3.66
N ILE A 95 11.24 -14.39 -3.12
CA ILE A 95 12.53 -14.26 -3.81
C ILE A 95 12.79 -15.62 -4.43
N THR A 96 12.88 -15.68 -5.76
CA THR A 96 13.26 -16.88 -6.52
C THR A 96 14.66 -16.67 -7.08
N ASP A 97 15.50 -17.70 -7.02
CA ASP A 97 16.86 -17.73 -7.57
C ASP A 97 16.89 -17.50 -9.09
#